data_AF-A0A7X5IWM5-F1
#
_entry.id   AF-A0A7X5IWM5-F1
#
_cell.length_a   1.000
_cell.length_b   1.000
_cell.length_c   1.000
_cell.angle_alpha   90.00
_cell.angle_beta   90.00
_cell.angle_gamma   90.00
#
_symmetry.space_group_name_H-M   'P 1'
#
loop_
_entity.id
_entity.type
_entity.pdbx_description
1 polymer ?
#
loop_
_entity_poly.entity_id
_entity_poly.type
_entity_poly.pdbx_seq_one_letter_code
_entity_poly.pdbx_strand_id
1 'polypeptide(L)'
;RTGKTAVYYRKVAESMNDDWYDYTFRKYQYVKEEIEFFEYAVSRLSGRLPEVIQDMVVNGMQWKEAAAKYAVSEAMLTKYRKKALSELAALYEGRAKHTEDYLLS
;
A
#
# COMPACT_ATOMS: atom_id res chain seq x y z
N ARG A 1 38.63 30.75 -18.69
CA ARG A 1 37.28 31.02 -18.11
C ARG A 1 36.36 29.79 -18.07
N THR A 2 36.81 28.59 -18.46
CA THR A 2 35.96 27.41 -18.70
C THR A 2 35.97 26.36 -17.57
N GLY A 3 37.02 26.30 -16.74
CA GLY A 3 37.11 25.32 -15.64
C GLY A 3 36.16 25.57 -14.47
N LYS A 4 35.94 26.83 -14.07
CA LYS A 4 35.03 27.18 -12.96
C LYS A 4 33.56 26.87 -13.29
N THR A 5 33.18 27.04 -14.56
CA THR A 5 31.84 26.76 -15.07
C THR A 5 31.57 25.26 -15.13
N ALA A 6 32.51 24.45 -15.58
CA ALA A 6 32.37 22.98 -15.61
C ALA A 6 32.25 22.35 -14.21
N VAL A 7 33.02 22.85 -13.23
CA VAL A 7 32.93 22.38 -11.83
C VAL A 7 31.57 22.74 -11.21
N TYR A 8 31.01 23.90 -11.53
CA TYR A 8 29.69 24.31 -11.09
C TYR A 8 28.59 23.40 -11.68
N TYR A 9 28.61 23.15 -12.98
CA TYR A 9 27.65 22.23 -13.62
C TYR A 9 27.73 20.81 -13.06
N ARG A 10 28.93 20.31 -12.76
CA ARG A 10 29.09 18.99 -12.13
C ARG A 10 28.47 18.94 -10.74
N LYS A 11 28.71 19.97 -9.91
CA LYS A 11 28.14 20.04 -8.56
C LYS A 11 26.61 20.14 -8.56
N VAL A 12 26.05 20.89 -9.52
CA VAL A 12 24.60 20.99 -9.72
C VAL A 12 24.03 19.66 -10.22
N ALA A 13 24.71 18.95 -11.12
CA ALA A 13 24.28 17.63 -11.59
C ALA A 13 24.34 16.57 -10.46
N GLU A 14 25.38 16.59 -9.64
CA GLU A 14 25.51 15.72 -8.46
C GLU A 14 24.41 16.02 -7.43
N SER A 15 24.11 17.29 -7.14
CA SER A 15 23.01 17.63 -6.22
C SER A 15 21.63 17.28 -6.79
N MET A 16 21.40 17.49 -8.09
CA MET A 16 20.14 17.08 -8.73
C MET A 16 19.96 15.55 -8.76
N ASN A 17 21.07 14.82 -8.87
CA ASN A 17 21.08 13.38 -8.77
C ASN A 17 20.72 12.93 -7.35
N ASP A 18 21.31 13.55 -6.33
CA ASP A 18 21.00 13.28 -4.92
C ASP A 18 19.53 13.61 -4.58
N ASP A 19 19.02 14.76 -5.05
CA ASP A 19 17.61 15.14 -4.87
C ASP A 19 16.66 14.14 -5.56
N TRP A 20 17.04 13.64 -6.74
CA TRP A 20 16.27 12.62 -7.47
C TRP A 20 16.30 11.27 -6.77
N TYR A 21 17.44 10.88 -6.20
CA TYR A 21 17.55 9.68 -5.35
C TYR A 21 16.71 9.81 -4.10
N ASP A 22 16.78 10.93 -3.38
CA ASP A 22 15.98 11.19 -2.18
C ASP A 22 14.48 11.16 -2.48
N TYR A 23 14.05 11.79 -3.57
CA TYR A 23 12.67 11.73 -4.04
C TYR A 23 12.22 10.30 -4.32
N THR A 24 13.02 9.53 -5.06
CA THR A 24 12.71 8.14 -5.44
C THR A 24 12.67 7.24 -4.21
N PHE A 25 13.60 7.42 -3.28
CA PHE A 25 13.68 6.68 -2.04
C PHE A 25 12.47 6.95 -1.15
N ARG A 26 12.07 8.22 -0.97
CA ARG A 26 10.84 8.57 -0.23
C ARG A 26 9.59 7.96 -0.85
N LYS A 27 9.49 7.98 -2.18
CA LYS A 27 8.38 7.34 -2.90
C LYS A 27 8.36 5.82 -2.67
N TYR A 28 9.52 5.18 -2.71
CA TYR A 28 9.64 3.76 -2.41
C TYR A 28 9.24 3.45 -0.97
N GLN A 29 9.74 4.22 0.01
CA GLN A 29 9.38 4.05 1.42
C GLN A 29 7.87 4.18 1.63
N TYR A 30 7.26 5.21 1.05
CA TYR A 30 5.81 5.40 1.12
C TYR A 30 5.04 4.20 0.55
N VAL A 31 5.37 3.76 -0.66
CA VAL A 31 4.70 2.61 -1.29
C VAL A 31 4.91 1.33 -0.47
N LYS A 32 6.11 1.12 0.07
CA LYS A 32 6.41 -0.02 0.92
C LYS A 32 5.56 -0.02 2.20
N GLU A 33 5.50 1.12 2.89
CA GLU A 33 4.67 1.27 4.09
C GLU A 33 3.17 1.07 3.79
N GLU A 34 2.69 1.54 2.64
CA GLU A 34 1.31 1.31 2.21
C GLU A 34 1.03 -0.19 1.95
N ILE A 35 1.96 -0.92 1.34
CA ILE A 35 1.84 -2.36 1.12
C ILE A 35 1.86 -3.11 2.45
N GLU A 36 2.83 -2.83 3.31
CA GLU A 36 2.96 -3.48 4.62
C GLU A 36 1.71 -3.23 5.49
N PHE A 37 1.18 -2.00 5.47
CA PHE A 37 -0.05 -1.69 6.17
C PHE A 37 -1.26 -2.39 5.57
N PHE A 38 -1.36 -2.47 4.24
CA PHE A 38 -2.45 -3.18 3.58
C PHE A 38 -2.44 -4.67 3.95
N GLU A 39 -1.29 -5.33 3.88
CA GLU A 39 -1.13 -6.74 4.27
C GLU A 39 -1.49 -6.95 5.74
N TYR A 40 -1.02 -6.07 6.63
CA TYR A 40 -1.42 -6.06 8.03
C TYR A 40 -2.94 -5.90 8.18
N ALA A 41 -3.55 -4.92 7.53
CA ALA A 41 -4.98 -4.65 7.65
C ALA A 41 -5.84 -5.83 7.15
N VAL A 42 -5.45 -6.46 6.05
CA VAL A 42 -6.08 -7.69 5.52
C VAL A 42 -5.99 -8.83 6.54
N SER A 43 -4.84 -9.01 7.20
CA SER A 43 -4.65 -10.04 8.23
C SER A 43 -5.54 -9.83 9.47
N ARG A 44 -6.05 -8.60 9.68
CA ARG A 44 -6.90 -8.23 10.83
C ARG A 44 -8.39 -8.30 10.55
N LEU A 45 -8.80 -8.62 9.32
CA LEU A 45 -10.22 -8.73 8.96
C LEU A 45 -10.90 -9.88 9.72
N SER A 46 -12.21 -9.75 9.91
CA SER A 46 -12.97 -10.69 10.71
C SER A 46 -13.28 -12.01 9.98
N GLY A 47 -13.28 -13.11 10.73
CA GLY A 47 -13.71 -14.42 10.24
C GLY A 47 -12.82 -14.94 9.12
N ARG A 48 -13.43 -15.34 8.00
CA ARG A 48 -12.73 -15.90 6.82
C ARG A 48 -12.30 -14.86 5.78
N LEU A 49 -12.52 -13.58 6.08
CA LEU A 49 -12.23 -12.49 5.15
C LEU A 49 -10.73 -12.38 4.85
N PRO A 50 -9.79 -12.55 5.80
CA PRO A 50 -8.36 -12.49 5.50
C PRO A 50 -7.96 -13.43 4.37
N GLU A 51 -8.37 -14.70 4.45
CA GLU A 51 -8.01 -15.70 3.42
C GLU A 51 -8.68 -15.37 2.08
N VAL A 52 -9.98 -15.05 2.09
CA VAL A 52 -10.73 -14.75 0.85
C VAL A 52 -10.16 -13.53 0.14
N ILE A 53 -9.80 -12.47 0.88
CA ILE A 53 -9.26 -11.24 0.29
C ILE A 53 -7.82 -11.44 -0.17
N GLN A 54 -6.99 -12.17 0.59
CA GLN A 54 -5.65 -12.54 0.17
C GLN A 54 -5.69 -13.26 -1.18
N ASP A 55 -6.53 -14.28 -1.32
CA ASP A 55 -6.62 -15.05 -2.55
C ASP A 55 -7.18 -14.23 -3.72
N MET A 56 -8.27 -13.49 -3.50
CA MET A 56 -8.92 -12.76 -4.60
C MET A 56 -8.15 -11.50 -5.04
N VAL A 57 -7.49 -10.81 -4.11
CA VAL A 57 -6.91 -9.48 -4.37
C VAL A 57 -5.39 -9.55 -4.51
N VAL A 58 -4.70 -10.25 -3.60
CA VAL A 58 -3.24 -10.33 -3.61
C VAL A 58 -2.77 -11.40 -4.59
N ASN A 59 -3.40 -12.59 -4.57
CA ASN A 59 -3.03 -13.69 -5.45
C ASN A 59 -3.76 -13.65 -6.81
N GLY A 60 -4.71 -12.74 -7.00
CA GLY A 60 -5.45 -12.58 -8.27
C GLY A 60 -6.37 -13.76 -8.62
N MET A 61 -6.80 -14.54 -7.63
CA MET A 61 -7.70 -15.69 -7.83
C MET A 61 -9.03 -15.25 -8.45
N GLN A 62 -9.44 -15.96 -9.51
CA GLN A 62 -10.67 -15.65 -10.22
C GLN A 62 -11.91 -15.97 -9.38
N TRP A 63 -13.00 -15.23 -9.61
CA TRP A 63 -14.23 -15.34 -8.82
C TRP A 63 -14.81 -16.76 -8.75
N LYS A 64 -14.84 -17.47 -9.88
CA LYS A 64 -15.33 -18.86 -9.94
C LYS A 64 -14.45 -19.82 -9.15
N GLU A 65 -13.14 -19.63 -9.20
CA GLU A 65 -12.17 -20.45 -8.47
C GLU A 65 -12.28 -20.21 -6.97
N ALA A 66 -12.36 -18.95 -6.53
CA ALA A 66 -12.59 -18.61 -5.13
C ALA A 66 -13.93 -19.16 -4.63
N ALA A 67 -14.99 -19.06 -5.44
CA ALA A 67 -16.32 -19.56 -5.10
C ALA A 67 -16.28 -21.08 -4.84
N ALA A 68 -15.58 -21.81 -5.70
CA ALA A 68 -15.35 -23.24 -5.53
C ALA A 68 -14.50 -23.55 -4.28
N LYS A 69 -13.35 -22.87 -4.11
CA LYS A 69 -12.42 -23.07 -2.99
C LYS A 69 -13.10 -22.88 -1.62
N TYR A 70 -13.93 -21.86 -1.49
CA TYR A 70 -14.61 -21.53 -0.24
C TYR A 70 -15.99 -22.15 -0.10
N ALA A 71 -16.44 -22.94 -1.08
CA ALA A 71 -17.77 -23.54 -1.14
C ALA A 71 -18.90 -22.50 -0.95
N VAL A 72 -18.81 -21.37 -1.64
CA VAL A 72 -19.80 -20.29 -1.60
C VAL A 72 -20.18 -19.83 -3.01
N SER A 73 -21.30 -19.13 -3.14
CA SER A 73 -21.66 -18.50 -4.41
C SER A 73 -20.84 -17.23 -4.67
N GLU A 74 -20.71 -16.83 -5.95
CA GLU A 74 -20.09 -15.54 -6.31
C GLU A 74 -20.81 -14.35 -5.66
N ALA A 75 -22.13 -14.44 -5.46
CA ALA A 75 -22.89 -13.44 -4.72
C ALA A 75 -22.45 -13.32 -3.26
N MET A 76 -22.05 -14.42 -2.62
CA MET A 76 -21.48 -14.40 -1.27
C MET A 76 -20.08 -13.80 -1.26
N LEU A 77 -19.24 -14.07 -2.27
CA LEU A 77 -17.94 -13.40 -2.40
C LEU A 77 -18.09 -11.88 -2.53
N THR A 78 -19.10 -11.40 -3.26
CA THR A 78 -19.43 -9.97 -3.30
C THR A 78 -19.75 -9.43 -1.90
N LYS A 79 -20.49 -10.17 -1.07
CA LYS A 79 -20.78 -9.78 0.32
C LYS A 79 -19.51 -9.75 1.17
N TYR A 80 -18.63 -10.74 1.03
CA TYR A 80 -17.34 -10.77 1.71
C TYR A 80 -16.47 -9.57 1.34
N ARG A 81 -16.36 -9.24 0.04
CA ARG A 81 -15.61 -8.05 -0.42
C ARG A 81 -16.20 -6.75 0.13
N LYS A 82 -17.53 -6.60 0.13
CA LYS A 82 -18.18 -5.40 0.71
C LYS A 82 -17.90 -5.27 2.21
N LYS A 83 -17.97 -6.38 2.96
CA LYS A 83 -17.67 -6.38 4.39
C LYS A 83 -16.20 -6.06 4.65
N ALA A 84 -15.28 -6.69 3.91
CA ALA A 84 -13.86 -6.40 3.99
C ALA A 84 -13.53 -4.94 3.69
N LEU A 85 -14.14 -4.35 2.65
CA LEU A 85 -13.97 -2.92 2.35
C LEU A 85 -14.39 -2.02 3.52
N SER A 86 -15.50 -2.34 4.18
CA SER A 86 -15.95 -1.59 5.36
C SER A 86 -15.00 -1.69 6.54
N GLU A 87 -14.45 -2.89 6.80
CA GLU A 87 -13.49 -3.10 7.90
C GLU A 87 -12.13 -2.48 7.59
N LEU A 88 -11.65 -2.60 6.36
CA LEU A 88 -10.43 -1.92 5.90
C LEU A 88 -10.59 -0.40 6.04
N ALA A 89 -11.72 0.17 5.61
CA ALA A 89 -11.96 1.61 5.76
C ALA A 89 -11.80 2.08 7.22
N ALA A 90 -12.36 1.33 8.18
CA ALA A 90 -12.21 1.64 9.61
C ALA A 90 -10.76 1.52 10.09
N LEU A 91 -10.00 0.52 9.61
CA LEU A 91 -8.58 0.38 9.95
C LEU A 91 -7.73 1.52 9.39
N TYR A 92 -8.00 1.95 8.16
CA TYR A 92 -7.32 3.09 7.52
C TYR A 92 -7.67 4.42 8.19
N GLU A 93 -8.93 4.62 8.59
CA GLU A 93 -9.34 5.78 9.39
C GLU A 93 -8.62 5.81 10.74
N GLY A 94 -8.53 4.66 11.42
CA GLY A 94 -7.76 4.52 12.65
C GLY A 94 -6.28 4.87 12.48
N ARG A 95 -5.64 4.40 11.40
CA ARG A 95 -4.25 4.75 11.07
C ARG A 95 -4.10 6.26 10.86
N ALA A 96 -4.97 6.87 10.07
CA ALA A 96 -4.92 8.30 9.80
C ALA A 96 -4.99 9.12 11.09
N LYS A 97 -5.91 8.76 11.99
CA LYS A 97 -6.02 9.39 13.31
C LYS A 97 -4.77 9.22 14.16
N HIS A 98 -4.20 8.01 14.22
CA HIS A 98 -2.95 7.77 14.96
C HIS A 98 -1.77 8.55 14.40
N THR A 99 -1.67 8.70 13.08
CA THR A 99 -0.64 9.53 12.43
C THR A 99 -0.84 11.00 12.76
N GLU A 100 -2.07 11.51 12.72
CA GLU A 100 -2.39 12.88 13.11
C GLU A 100 -2.01 13.15 14.58
N ASP A 101 -2.44 12.29 15.51
CA ASP A 101 -2.13 12.41 16.94
C ASP A 101 -0.61 12.42 17.19
N TYR A 102 0.15 11.56 16.50
CA TYR A 102 1.61 11.51 16.61
C TYR A 102 2.30 12.76 16.07
N LEU A 103 1.81 13.32 14.96
CA LEU A 103 2.38 14.53 14.36
C LEU A 103 2.06 15.81 15.16
N LEU A 104 0.95 15.80 15.90
CA LEU A 104 0.51 16.92 16.74
C LEU A 104 1.02 16.85 18.19
N SER A 105 1.66 15.73 18.59
CA SER A 105 2.29 15.54 19.91
C SER A 105 3.71 16.11 19.95
#